data_AF-A0A847DXU5-F1
#
_entry.id   AF-A0A847DXU5-F1
#
_cell.length_a   1.000
_cell.length_b   1.000
_cell.length_c   1.000
_cell.angle_alpha   90.00
_cell.angle_beta   90.00
_cell.angle_gamma   90.00
#
_symmetry.space_group_name_H-M   'P 1'
#
loop_
_entity.id
_entity.type
_entity.pdbx_description
1 polymer ?
#
loop_
_entity_poly.entity_id
_entity_poly.type
_entity_poly.pdbx_seq_one_letter_code
_entity_poly.pdbx_strand_id
1 'polypeptide(L)'
;MLALLQFPLTDVRPFLDVATHRIPAPAWPIVHLPDEPYKAPFVRGFGSARRRGAGGVDDWPAEGFYCGVANALRFETAVLADAPAIARRIGRRYCAFRRLFWDGMLSAEGSVVGRIEIGFGLHVDGRQALTGAELGQAVDALLLQRVRVAPRSGTAGAARAPTIALGNAGSRLAAAYLQASTGPDADRDRLPSWWLQAGSPFVIVSYQRDREAVSLPARTTPVALESERFAGLRVFLGRRTIDGRERPVWFFERDPSRADRDALRRLRINVTRLHAVIASLRILSDLQLKKRIAPTTQQAQANLKGCLSAFLPLLYRREYMGAEHSEFLRAALSLAETLRPGEFTTLRALHPAPGRGLRSQLDLASSAVASNRPAGAPPLKWDIFIAHAGGDKAAAEALYDQLSGKARVFLDTRSLLLGDDWDRKLSEAQRQAHITVVLVGDSADGAYYLRSEIATAISLARLDDERHRVIPVYLTGAAGRSAAQPYGLNLKHGLDIDDATDLKTAATRILQTLEATRPAELLR
;
A
#
# COMPACT_ATOMS: atom_id res chain seq x y z
N MET A 1 -9.11 22.76 -1.35
CA MET A 1 -8.63 21.47 -0.83
C MET A 1 -7.73 20.85 -1.87
N LEU A 2 -6.68 20.13 -1.46
CA LEU A 2 -5.80 19.38 -2.36
C LEU A 2 -5.87 17.91 -1.98
N ALA A 3 -6.25 17.04 -2.92
CA ALA A 3 -6.07 15.60 -2.78
C ALA A 3 -4.89 15.16 -3.65
N LEU A 4 -3.96 14.40 -3.09
CA LEU A 4 -2.77 13.86 -3.75
C LEU A 4 -2.82 12.35 -3.67
N LEU A 5 -2.81 11.68 -4.81
CA LEU A 5 -2.66 10.24 -4.92
C LEU A 5 -1.23 9.92 -5.37
N GLN A 6 -0.57 8.99 -4.68
CA GLN A 6 0.75 8.51 -5.05
C GLN A 6 0.74 7.03 -5.44
N PHE A 7 1.49 6.70 -6.50
CA PHE A 7 1.93 5.35 -6.81
C PHE A 7 3.45 5.25 -6.63
N PRO A 8 3.96 4.53 -5.61
CA PRO A 8 5.39 4.24 -5.51
C PRO A 8 5.79 3.23 -6.59
N LEU A 9 6.98 3.39 -7.16
CA LEU A 9 7.55 2.51 -8.19
C LEU A 9 8.91 2.00 -7.72
N THR A 10 9.23 0.76 -8.06
CA THR A 10 10.51 0.12 -7.74
C THR A 10 11.06 -0.55 -8.99
N ASP A 11 12.21 -0.09 -9.47
CA ASP A 11 12.92 -0.66 -10.62
C ASP A 11 14.09 -1.51 -10.11
N VAL A 12 14.01 -2.82 -10.30
CA VAL A 12 15.00 -3.77 -9.77
C VAL A 12 16.04 -4.19 -10.79
N ARG A 13 15.93 -3.70 -12.04
CA ARG A 13 16.89 -3.98 -13.12
C ARG A 13 18.35 -3.69 -12.74
N PRO A 14 18.70 -2.67 -11.92
CA PRO A 14 20.07 -2.45 -11.47
C PRO A 14 20.67 -3.58 -10.63
N PHE A 15 19.85 -4.53 -10.14
CA PHE A 15 20.28 -5.65 -9.29
C PHE A 15 20.29 -7.00 -10.02
N LEU A 16 20.04 -7.00 -11.33
CA LEU A 16 19.93 -8.22 -12.11
C LEU A 16 21.22 -8.48 -12.89
N ASP A 17 21.62 -9.74 -12.95
CA ASP A 17 22.81 -10.17 -13.70
C ASP A 17 22.52 -10.43 -15.20
N VAL A 18 21.32 -10.06 -15.67
CA VAL A 18 20.87 -10.27 -17.05
C VAL A 18 20.80 -8.95 -17.82
N ALA A 19 20.88 -9.02 -19.15
CA ALA A 19 20.68 -7.85 -19.99
C ALA A 19 19.23 -7.34 -19.83
N THR A 20 19.09 -6.16 -19.22
CA THR A 20 17.76 -5.56 -18.98
C THR A 20 17.39 -4.51 -20.03
N HIS A 21 18.34 -4.15 -20.90
CA HIS A 21 18.22 -3.11 -21.93
C HIS A 21 17.66 -1.79 -21.37
N ARG A 22 17.90 -1.48 -20.09
CA ARG A 22 17.44 -0.24 -19.48
C ARG A 22 18.12 0.94 -20.15
N ILE A 23 17.33 1.92 -20.58
CA ILE A 23 17.85 3.13 -21.21
C ILE A 23 18.43 4.04 -20.10
N PRO A 24 19.65 4.58 -20.26
CA PRO A 24 20.29 5.44 -19.26
C PRO A 24 19.65 6.85 -19.18
N ALA A 25 18.97 7.27 -20.25
CA ALA A 25 18.25 8.54 -20.32
C ALA A 25 16.74 8.37 -20.01
N PRO A 26 16.10 9.34 -19.35
CA PRO A 26 16.73 10.52 -18.75
C PRO A 26 17.60 10.13 -17.54
N ALA A 27 18.73 10.82 -17.37
CA ALA A 27 19.58 10.62 -16.22
C ALA A 27 18.88 11.20 -14.99
N TRP A 28 18.68 10.35 -14.00
CA TRP A 28 18.13 10.74 -12.71
C TRP A 28 19.26 10.76 -11.68
N PRO A 29 19.28 11.72 -10.74
CA PRO A 29 18.27 12.76 -10.59
C PRO A 29 18.44 13.83 -11.66
N ILE A 30 17.35 14.47 -12.06
CA ILE A 30 17.44 15.62 -12.96
C ILE A 30 17.89 16.79 -12.11
N VAL A 31 19.14 17.24 -12.29
CA VAL A 31 19.72 18.34 -11.50
C VAL A 31 19.59 19.67 -12.24
N HIS A 32 19.65 19.64 -13.57
CA HIS A 32 19.54 20.81 -14.43
C HIS A 32 18.67 20.50 -15.66
N LEU A 33 17.98 21.52 -16.15
CA LEU A 33 17.30 21.48 -17.45
C LEU A 33 18.07 22.36 -18.43
N PRO A 34 18.15 21.99 -19.71
CA PRO A 34 18.71 22.86 -20.72
C PRO A 34 17.85 24.12 -20.89
N ASP A 35 18.49 25.23 -21.28
CA ASP A 35 17.81 26.51 -21.53
C ASP A 35 16.78 26.38 -22.67
N GLU A 36 17.09 25.55 -23.65
CA GLU A 36 16.23 25.24 -24.78
C GLU A 36 15.20 24.14 -24.41
N PRO A 37 13.90 24.45 -24.27
CA PRO A 37 12.92 23.52 -23.69
C PRO A 37 12.72 22.22 -24.47
N TYR A 38 12.98 22.23 -25.78
CA TYR A 38 12.85 21.06 -26.65
C TYR A 38 14.00 20.06 -26.49
N LYS A 39 15.12 20.47 -25.90
CA LYS A 39 16.24 19.60 -25.51
C LYS A 39 16.01 18.96 -24.14
N ALA A 40 14.94 19.31 -23.44
CA ALA A 40 14.68 18.78 -22.10
C ALA A 40 14.56 17.24 -22.12
N PRO A 41 15.19 16.53 -21.17
CA PRO A 41 15.05 15.09 -21.04
C PRO A 41 13.58 14.69 -20.94
N PHE A 42 13.19 13.55 -21.48
CA PHE A 42 11.80 13.10 -21.44
C PHE A 42 11.70 11.59 -21.30
N VAL A 43 10.55 11.14 -20.80
CA VAL A 43 10.17 9.73 -20.80
C VAL A 43 9.16 9.52 -21.91
N ARG A 44 9.49 8.65 -22.88
CA ARG A 44 8.64 8.37 -24.04
C ARG A 44 7.25 7.89 -23.59
N GLY A 45 6.19 8.44 -24.16
CA GLY A 45 4.81 8.12 -23.77
C GLY A 45 4.35 8.76 -22.44
N PHE A 46 5.23 9.41 -21.68
CA PHE A 46 4.91 10.12 -20.45
C PHE A 46 4.94 11.64 -20.64
N GLY A 47 6.13 12.20 -20.87
CA GLY A 47 6.32 13.64 -21.01
C GLY A 47 7.75 14.11 -20.71
N SER A 48 8.01 15.38 -21.02
CA SER A 48 9.27 16.06 -20.76
C SER A 48 9.47 16.43 -19.29
N ALA A 49 10.74 16.55 -18.92
CA ALA A 49 11.19 17.03 -17.64
C ALA A 49 10.88 18.52 -17.48
N ARG A 50 10.49 18.91 -16.27
CA ARG A 50 10.05 20.25 -15.91
C ARG A 50 10.54 20.62 -14.52
N ARG A 51 10.82 21.90 -14.32
CA ARG A 51 11.07 22.45 -12.99
C ARG A 51 9.76 22.50 -12.19
N ARG A 52 9.82 22.15 -10.93
CA ARG A 52 8.73 22.34 -9.97
C ARG A 52 8.67 23.81 -9.58
N GLY A 53 7.51 24.44 -9.76
CA GLY A 53 7.37 25.89 -9.54
C GLY A 53 7.77 26.36 -8.15
N ALA A 54 7.56 25.53 -7.12
CA ALA A 54 7.96 25.81 -5.74
C ALA A 54 9.25 25.07 -5.32
N GLY A 55 10.12 24.73 -6.29
CA GLY A 55 11.41 24.07 -6.03
C GLY A 55 11.33 22.67 -5.42
N GLY A 56 12.47 22.17 -4.96
CA GLY A 56 12.59 20.95 -4.16
C GLY A 56 12.50 21.23 -2.66
N VAL A 57 13.00 20.29 -1.84
CA VAL A 57 13.26 20.48 -0.40
C VAL A 57 14.65 19.96 -0.09
N ASP A 58 15.29 20.55 0.91
CA ASP A 58 16.69 20.27 1.26
C ASP A 58 16.90 18.81 1.69
N ASP A 59 15.87 18.21 2.32
CA ASP A 59 15.86 16.81 2.75
C ASP A 59 16.05 15.80 1.60
N TRP A 60 15.70 16.19 0.37
CA TRP A 60 15.61 15.29 -0.76
C TRP A 60 16.19 15.94 -2.03
N PRO A 61 17.41 15.56 -2.44
CA PRO A 61 17.91 15.95 -3.75
C PRO A 61 16.93 15.47 -4.83
N ALA A 62 16.93 16.12 -6.00
CA ALA A 62 16.05 15.84 -7.14
C ALA A 62 14.57 16.22 -7.02
N GLU A 63 14.08 16.71 -5.88
CA GLU A 63 12.67 17.08 -5.72
C GLU A 63 12.24 18.34 -6.51
N GLY A 64 13.22 19.06 -7.05
CA GLY A 64 13.03 20.27 -7.85
C GLY A 64 12.60 20.01 -9.29
N PHE A 65 12.71 18.77 -9.78
CA PHE A 65 12.44 18.42 -11.18
C PHE A 65 11.62 17.14 -11.29
N TYR A 66 10.80 17.05 -12.35
CA TYR A 66 9.94 15.89 -12.60
C TYR A 66 9.63 15.74 -14.09
N CYS A 67 9.30 14.53 -14.52
CA CYS A 67 8.71 14.30 -15.85
C CYS A 67 7.18 14.34 -15.77
N GLY A 68 6.53 14.95 -16.76
CA GLY A 68 5.06 14.93 -16.85
C GLY A 68 4.51 13.52 -17.10
N VAL A 69 3.35 13.20 -16.53
CA VAL A 69 2.67 11.88 -16.72
C VAL A 69 1.35 12.03 -17.48
N ALA A 70 1.10 13.22 -18.04
CA ALA A 70 -0.16 13.50 -18.72
C ALA A 70 -0.40 12.60 -19.93
N ASN A 71 0.64 12.19 -20.66
CA ASN A 71 0.49 11.33 -21.83
C ASN A 71 0.27 9.86 -21.46
N ALA A 72 0.89 9.40 -20.37
CA ALA A 72 0.80 8.02 -19.92
C ALA A 72 -0.53 7.74 -19.20
N LEU A 73 -1.11 8.73 -18.50
CA LEU A 73 -2.36 8.58 -17.76
C LEU A 73 -3.39 9.62 -18.20
N ARG A 74 -4.47 9.14 -18.82
CA ARG A 74 -5.58 9.96 -19.34
C ARG A 74 -6.85 9.69 -18.55
N PHE A 75 -7.56 10.75 -18.17
CA PHE A 75 -8.90 10.63 -17.60
C PHE A 75 -9.91 10.42 -18.73
N GLU A 76 -10.89 9.54 -18.50
CA GLU A 76 -12.00 9.35 -19.44
C GLU A 76 -13.04 10.45 -19.33
N THR A 77 -13.30 10.86 -18.09
CA THR A 77 -14.31 11.84 -17.73
C THR A 77 -13.66 12.98 -16.95
N ALA A 78 -14.38 14.09 -16.83
CA ALA A 78 -13.95 15.16 -15.93
C ALA A 78 -13.84 14.63 -14.49
N VAL A 79 -12.98 15.27 -13.70
CA VAL A 79 -12.76 14.88 -12.29
C VAL A 79 -14.09 14.85 -11.55
N LEU A 80 -14.40 13.72 -10.89
CA LEU A 80 -15.66 13.45 -10.17
C LEU A 80 -16.93 13.48 -11.03
N ALA A 81 -16.85 13.37 -12.36
CA ALA A 81 -18.04 13.33 -13.21
C ALA A 81 -18.96 12.13 -12.89
N ASP A 82 -18.37 11.00 -12.51
CA ASP A 82 -19.08 9.77 -12.17
C ASP A 82 -19.64 9.76 -10.73
N ALA A 83 -19.48 10.87 -9.98
CA ALA A 83 -19.97 11.02 -8.61
C ALA A 83 -20.81 12.30 -8.45
N PRO A 84 -21.99 12.39 -9.11
CA PRO A 84 -22.76 13.63 -9.23
C PRO A 84 -23.18 14.25 -7.90
N ALA A 85 -23.46 13.43 -6.87
CA ALA A 85 -23.84 13.92 -5.54
C ALA A 85 -22.71 14.74 -4.89
N ILE A 86 -21.49 14.20 -4.89
CA ILE A 86 -20.29 14.90 -4.36
C ILE A 86 -19.87 16.04 -5.28
N ALA A 87 -19.96 15.84 -6.59
CA ALA A 87 -19.67 16.86 -7.60
C ALA A 87 -20.47 18.15 -7.39
N ARG A 88 -21.73 18.07 -6.93
CA ARG A 88 -22.56 19.26 -6.60
C ARG A 88 -22.03 20.04 -5.40
N ARG A 89 -21.34 19.38 -4.46
CA ARG A 89 -20.72 20.02 -3.28
C ARG A 89 -19.36 20.66 -3.59
N ILE A 90 -18.75 20.33 -4.73
CA ILE A 90 -17.43 20.79 -5.14
C ILE A 90 -17.55 21.60 -6.43
N GLY A 91 -17.65 22.93 -6.29
CA GLY A 91 -17.90 23.86 -7.40
C GLY A 91 -16.83 23.81 -8.49
N ARG A 92 -15.54 23.83 -8.13
CA ARG A 92 -14.44 23.69 -9.09
C ARG A 92 -13.58 22.47 -8.78
N ARG A 93 -13.39 21.62 -9.77
CA ARG A 93 -12.63 20.36 -9.66
C ARG A 93 -11.77 20.12 -10.88
N TYR A 94 -10.50 19.83 -10.67
CA TYR A 94 -9.54 19.66 -11.75
C TYR A 94 -8.32 18.85 -11.32
N CYS A 95 -7.67 18.22 -12.30
CA CYS A 95 -6.35 17.63 -12.08
C CYS A 95 -5.30 18.76 -12.10
N ALA A 96 -4.74 19.07 -10.94
CA ALA A 96 -3.74 20.12 -10.77
C ALA A 96 -2.37 19.72 -11.35
N PHE A 97 -1.96 18.46 -11.20
CA PHE A 97 -0.69 17.97 -11.75
C PHE A 97 -0.65 16.44 -11.85
N ARG A 98 0.24 15.94 -12.72
CA ARG A 98 0.63 14.53 -12.83
C ARG A 98 2.15 14.47 -13.04
N ARG A 99 2.88 13.97 -12.05
CA ARG A 99 4.34 14.08 -11.97
C ARG A 99 4.98 12.72 -11.74
N LEU A 100 6.11 12.47 -12.38
CA LEU A 100 6.96 11.31 -12.18
C LEU A 100 8.30 11.78 -11.64
N PHE A 101 8.71 11.16 -10.54
CA PHE A 101 9.99 11.37 -9.87
C PHE A 101 10.74 10.05 -9.80
N TRP A 102 12.07 10.15 -9.84
CA TRP A 102 12.99 9.07 -9.51
C TRP A 102 14.08 9.61 -8.59
N ASP A 103 14.58 8.75 -7.73
CA ASP A 103 15.58 9.08 -6.72
C ASP A 103 16.97 9.39 -7.30
N GLY A 104 17.34 8.77 -8.41
CA GLY A 104 18.65 8.97 -9.01
C GLY A 104 19.83 8.42 -8.20
N MET A 105 19.55 7.56 -7.21
CA MET A 105 20.53 7.22 -6.17
C MET A 105 21.69 6.36 -6.67
N LEU A 106 21.55 5.67 -7.80
CA LEU A 106 22.57 4.77 -8.33
C LEU A 106 23.40 5.38 -9.47
N SER A 107 23.47 6.71 -9.62
CA SER A 107 24.36 7.37 -10.58
C SER A 107 24.18 6.79 -12.00
N ALA A 108 25.26 6.37 -12.68
CA ALA A 108 25.29 5.76 -14.01
C ALA A 108 24.42 4.48 -14.13
N GLU A 109 24.21 3.78 -13.03
CA GLU A 109 23.36 2.57 -12.95
C GLU A 109 21.88 2.92 -12.76
N GLY A 110 21.60 4.21 -12.45
CA GLY A 110 20.31 4.87 -12.52
C GLY A 110 19.54 4.98 -11.20
N SER A 111 18.32 4.45 -11.16
CA SER A 111 17.35 4.74 -10.10
C SER A 111 16.58 3.51 -9.71
N VAL A 112 16.27 3.41 -8.43
CA VAL A 112 15.57 2.27 -7.85
C VAL A 112 14.18 2.70 -7.41
N VAL A 113 14.08 3.82 -6.70
CA VAL A 113 12.83 4.31 -6.13
C VAL A 113 12.26 5.43 -6.98
N GLY A 114 11.10 5.16 -7.56
CA GLY A 114 10.30 6.14 -8.28
C GLY A 114 8.98 6.42 -7.58
N ARG A 115 8.32 7.50 -7.97
CA ARG A 115 6.92 7.71 -7.63
C ARG A 115 6.19 8.55 -8.66
N ILE A 116 4.91 8.23 -8.84
CA ILE A 116 3.98 9.05 -9.61
C ILE A 116 3.05 9.75 -8.62
N GLU A 117 2.94 11.07 -8.72
CA GLU A 117 2.02 11.89 -7.95
C GLU A 117 0.94 12.49 -8.86
N ILE A 118 -0.33 12.36 -8.46
CA ILE A 118 -1.48 12.96 -9.12
C ILE A 118 -2.20 13.86 -8.12
N GLY A 119 -2.22 15.16 -8.41
CA GLY A 119 -2.86 16.16 -7.57
C GLY A 119 -4.20 16.60 -8.13
N PHE A 120 -5.20 16.71 -7.27
CA PHE A 120 -6.54 17.21 -7.57
C PHE A 120 -6.82 18.47 -6.76
N GLY A 121 -7.13 19.56 -7.47
CA GLY A 121 -7.65 20.77 -6.86
C GLY A 121 -9.16 20.64 -6.72
N LEU A 122 -9.66 20.68 -5.48
CA LEU A 122 -11.08 20.60 -5.16
C LEU A 122 -11.49 21.87 -4.40
N HIS A 123 -12.33 22.68 -5.02
CA HIS A 123 -12.88 23.89 -4.42
C HIS A 123 -14.28 23.57 -3.90
N VAL A 124 -14.38 23.38 -2.59
CA VAL A 124 -15.65 23.16 -1.89
C VAL A 124 -16.44 24.46 -1.94
N ASP A 125 -17.74 24.36 -2.27
CA ASP A 125 -18.61 25.53 -2.28
C ASP A 125 -18.71 26.12 -0.86
N GLY A 126 -18.46 27.42 -0.72
CA GLY A 126 -18.32 28.10 0.56
C GLY A 126 -19.62 28.19 1.38
N ARG A 127 -20.75 27.74 0.83
CA ARG A 127 -22.04 27.68 1.53
C ARG A 127 -22.08 26.60 2.61
N GLN A 128 -21.41 25.47 2.41
CA GLN A 128 -21.37 24.38 3.40
C GLN A 128 -20.18 23.44 3.18
N ALA A 129 -19.26 23.43 4.15
CA ALA A 129 -18.12 22.51 4.19
C ALA A 129 -18.56 21.03 4.18
N LEU A 130 -17.67 20.15 3.71
CA LEU A 130 -17.96 18.72 3.61
C LEU A 130 -18.02 18.07 4.99
N THR A 131 -19.01 17.21 5.20
CA THR A 131 -19.00 16.27 6.34
C THR A 131 -17.96 15.18 6.14
N GLY A 132 -17.62 14.45 7.20
CA GLY A 132 -16.70 13.31 7.14
C GLY A 132 -17.15 12.22 6.17
N ALA A 133 -18.46 11.97 6.07
CA ALA A 133 -19.01 11.03 5.09
C ALA A 133 -18.78 11.50 3.66
N GLU A 134 -19.08 12.78 3.37
CA GLU A 134 -18.90 13.37 2.03
C GLU A 134 -17.43 13.48 1.64
N LEU A 135 -16.55 13.80 2.59
CA LEU A 135 -15.10 13.80 2.38
C LEU A 135 -14.60 12.39 2.03
N GLY A 136 -15.10 11.36 2.73
CA GLY A 136 -14.82 9.96 2.41
C GLY A 136 -15.29 9.58 1.01
N GLN A 137 -16.52 9.92 0.65
CA GLN A 137 -17.07 9.69 -0.69
C GLN A 137 -16.29 10.43 -1.79
N ALA A 138 -15.80 11.65 -1.52
CA ALA A 138 -14.95 12.37 -2.45
C ALA A 138 -13.62 11.65 -2.71
N VAL A 139 -12.99 11.11 -1.67
CA VAL A 139 -11.76 10.32 -1.79
C VAL A 139 -12.02 9.03 -2.58
N ASP A 140 -13.10 8.32 -2.28
CA ASP A 140 -13.48 7.10 -3.00
C ASP A 140 -13.73 7.38 -4.48
N ALA A 141 -14.46 8.46 -4.80
CA ALA A 141 -14.74 8.87 -6.16
C ALA A 141 -13.46 9.25 -6.92
N LEU A 142 -12.45 9.85 -6.27
CA LEU A 142 -11.14 10.06 -6.88
C LEU A 142 -10.40 8.75 -7.15
N LEU A 143 -10.46 7.78 -6.23
CA LEU A 143 -9.85 6.46 -6.40
C LEU A 143 -10.56 5.65 -7.50
N LEU A 144 -11.87 5.80 -7.64
CA LEU A 144 -12.69 5.15 -8.66
C LEU A 144 -12.68 5.90 -10.01
N GLN A 145 -12.09 7.09 -10.07
CA GLN A 145 -12.01 7.89 -11.30
C GLN A 145 -11.49 7.04 -12.46
N ARG A 146 -12.28 6.99 -13.53
CA ARG A 146 -11.97 6.19 -14.71
C ARG A 146 -10.80 6.77 -15.49
N VAL A 147 -9.75 5.96 -15.66
CA VAL A 147 -8.53 6.33 -16.39
C VAL A 147 -8.10 5.28 -17.40
N ARG A 148 -7.37 5.73 -18.41
CA ARG A 148 -6.55 4.87 -19.28
C ARG A 148 -5.09 5.11 -19.00
N VAL A 149 -4.36 4.01 -18.91
CA VAL A 149 -2.90 4.02 -18.98
C VAL A 149 -2.52 3.61 -20.39
N ALA A 150 -1.89 4.50 -21.13
CA ALA A 150 -1.61 4.29 -22.54
C ALA A 150 -0.54 3.19 -22.72
N PRO A 151 -0.85 2.05 -23.37
CA PRO A 151 0.17 1.14 -23.84
C PRO A 151 0.89 1.78 -25.02
N ARG A 152 2.17 1.48 -25.15
CA ARG A 152 2.90 1.80 -26.37
C ARG A 152 2.57 0.72 -27.41
N SER A 153 1.66 0.99 -28.34
CA SER A 153 1.71 0.33 -29.64
C SER A 153 1.21 1.28 -30.72
N GLY A 154 2.16 1.77 -31.52
CA GLY A 154 1.91 2.49 -32.76
C GLY A 154 1.52 1.55 -33.90
N THR A 155 0.62 0.61 -33.66
CA THR A 155 -0.07 -0.09 -34.74
C THR A 155 -1.39 0.62 -34.96
N ALA A 156 -1.54 1.27 -36.10
CA ALA A 156 -2.85 1.76 -36.55
C ALA A 156 -3.80 0.55 -36.56
N GLY A 157 -4.79 0.55 -35.66
CA GLY A 157 -5.73 -0.56 -35.45
C GLY A 157 -5.66 -1.26 -34.09
N ALA A 158 -4.72 -0.94 -33.19
CA ALA A 158 -4.72 -1.52 -31.84
C ALA A 158 -5.96 -1.09 -31.03
N ALA A 159 -6.66 -2.07 -30.44
CA ALA A 159 -7.82 -1.83 -29.61
C ALA A 159 -7.51 -0.85 -28.47
N ARG A 160 -8.44 0.07 -28.21
CA ARG A 160 -8.29 1.12 -27.19
C ARG A 160 -8.06 0.47 -25.82
N ALA A 161 -6.99 0.87 -25.13
CA ALA A 161 -6.65 0.29 -23.83
C ALA A 161 -7.83 0.36 -22.85
N PRO A 162 -8.12 -0.73 -22.11
CA PRO A 162 -9.30 -0.78 -21.26
C PRO A 162 -9.21 0.25 -20.13
N THR A 163 -10.32 0.89 -19.84
CA THR A 163 -10.45 1.82 -18.71
C THR A 163 -10.36 1.06 -17.38
N ILE A 164 -9.71 1.66 -16.39
CA ILE A 164 -9.63 1.14 -15.01
C ILE A 164 -9.88 2.25 -13.99
N ALA A 165 -10.19 1.87 -12.75
CA ALA A 165 -10.19 2.77 -11.61
C ALA A 165 -8.78 3.31 -11.35
N LEU A 166 -8.67 4.61 -11.07
CA LEU A 166 -7.40 5.28 -10.85
C LEU A 166 -6.59 4.62 -9.73
N GLY A 167 -7.23 4.24 -8.62
CA GLY A 167 -6.60 3.55 -7.48
C GLY A 167 -5.94 2.21 -7.83
N ASN A 168 -6.20 1.66 -9.03
CA ASN A 168 -5.62 0.42 -9.54
C ASN A 168 -4.62 0.66 -10.69
N ALA A 169 -4.30 1.91 -11.02
CA ALA A 169 -3.45 2.24 -12.18
C ALA A 169 -1.96 1.92 -11.99
N GLY A 170 -1.50 1.69 -10.75
CA GLY A 170 -0.09 1.52 -10.42
C GLY A 170 0.64 0.46 -11.26
N SER A 171 0.11 -0.77 -11.34
CA SER A 171 0.74 -1.86 -12.09
C SER A 171 0.82 -1.58 -13.60
N ARG A 172 -0.19 -0.92 -14.18
CA ARG A 172 -0.16 -0.53 -15.60
C ARG A 172 0.81 0.62 -15.84
N LEU A 173 0.92 1.57 -14.92
CA LEU A 173 1.90 2.66 -15.00
C LEU A 173 3.33 2.12 -14.89
N ALA A 174 3.56 1.15 -14.01
CA ALA A 174 4.82 0.43 -13.90
C ALA A 174 5.18 -0.27 -15.21
N ALA A 175 4.26 -1.04 -15.78
CA ALA A 175 4.46 -1.71 -17.07
C ALA A 175 4.71 -0.70 -18.21
N ALA A 176 3.94 0.39 -18.29
CA ALA A 176 4.14 1.43 -19.29
C ALA A 176 5.51 2.11 -19.16
N TYR A 177 5.97 2.36 -17.94
CA TYR A 177 7.30 2.92 -17.70
C TYR A 177 8.41 1.93 -18.07
N LEU A 178 8.27 0.66 -17.67
CA LEU A 178 9.20 -0.42 -18.04
C LEU A 178 9.39 -0.47 -19.56
N GLN A 179 8.28 -0.43 -20.32
CA GLN A 179 8.31 -0.37 -21.79
C GLN A 179 8.97 0.91 -22.32
N ALA A 180 8.68 2.06 -21.71
CA ALA A 180 9.20 3.36 -22.12
C ALA A 180 10.70 3.51 -21.88
N SER A 181 11.21 2.87 -20.82
CA SER A 181 12.60 2.97 -20.38
C SER A 181 13.42 1.72 -20.72
N THR A 182 12.96 0.91 -21.68
CA THR A 182 13.69 -0.24 -22.22
C THR A 182 14.03 0.02 -23.68
N GLY A 183 15.26 -0.33 -24.07
CA GLY A 183 15.87 -0.09 -25.37
C GLY A 183 15.13 -0.76 -26.53
N PRO A 184 15.41 -0.37 -27.78
CA PRO A 184 14.80 -0.97 -28.95
C PRO A 184 15.17 -2.45 -29.14
N ASP A 185 16.35 -2.86 -28.68
CA ASP A 185 16.91 -4.21 -28.91
C ASP A 185 16.31 -5.30 -28.01
N ALA A 186 15.50 -4.92 -27.01
CA ALA A 186 14.82 -5.87 -26.15
C ALA A 186 13.55 -6.42 -26.79
N ASP A 187 13.25 -7.70 -26.54
CA ASP A 187 11.92 -8.25 -26.80
C ASP A 187 10.90 -7.62 -25.81
N ARG A 188 10.23 -6.58 -26.30
CA ARG A 188 9.29 -5.78 -25.52
C ARG A 188 8.05 -6.56 -25.11
N ASP A 189 7.64 -7.57 -25.88
CA ASP A 189 6.44 -8.34 -25.60
C ASP A 189 6.68 -9.39 -24.49
N ARG A 190 7.95 -9.64 -24.16
CA ARG A 190 8.36 -10.60 -23.13
C ARG A 190 9.06 -9.97 -21.92
N LEU A 191 8.96 -8.66 -21.72
CA LEU A 191 9.57 -8.01 -20.56
C LEU A 191 8.95 -8.52 -19.24
N PRO A 192 9.76 -9.04 -18.30
CA PRO A 192 9.23 -9.53 -17.03
C PRO A 192 8.63 -8.38 -16.22
N SER A 193 7.33 -8.45 -15.94
CA SER A 193 6.60 -7.40 -15.21
C SER A 193 7.09 -7.17 -13.78
N TRP A 194 7.87 -8.10 -13.22
CA TRP A 194 8.48 -7.96 -11.90
C TRP A 194 9.78 -7.14 -11.91
N TRP A 195 10.36 -6.83 -13.09
CA TRP A 195 11.52 -5.95 -13.21
C TRP A 195 11.23 -4.52 -12.75
N LEU A 196 9.96 -4.09 -12.85
CA LEU A 196 9.50 -2.82 -12.31
C LEU A 196 8.09 -2.97 -11.76
N GLN A 197 7.94 -2.80 -10.45
CA GLN A 197 6.66 -2.96 -9.76
C GLN A 197 6.17 -1.64 -9.17
N ALA A 198 4.86 -1.53 -9.04
CA ALA A 198 4.23 -0.48 -8.25
C ALA A 198 3.83 -1.04 -6.88
N GLY A 199 4.12 -0.28 -5.83
CA GLY A 199 3.61 -0.59 -4.49
C GLY A 199 2.16 -0.13 -4.30
N SER A 200 1.62 -0.39 -3.11
CA SER A 200 0.28 0.08 -2.74
C SER A 200 0.18 1.60 -2.84
N PRO A 201 -0.87 2.14 -3.49
CA PRO A 201 -1.04 3.58 -3.53
C PRO A 201 -1.55 4.11 -2.19
N PHE A 202 -1.25 5.37 -1.92
CA PHE A 202 -1.77 6.09 -0.76
C PHE A 202 -2.23 7.49 -1.15
N VAL A 203 -3.09 8.06 -0.32
CA VAL A 203 -3.70 9.38 -0.55
C VAL A 203 -3.32 10.34 0.57
N ILE A 204 -3.06 11.60 0.22
CA ILE A 204 -3.03 12.72 1.16
C ILE A 204 -4.15 13.69 0.78
N VAL A 205 -4.97 14.08 1.74
CA VAL A 205 -5.97 15.13 1.60
C VAL A 205 -5.59 16.29 2.50
N SER A 206 -5.18 17.41 1.91
CA SER A 206 -4.94 18.66 2.63
C SER A 206 -6.17 19.56 2.56
N TYR A 207 -6.75 19.89 3.70
CA TYR A 207 -7.99 20.66 3.80
C TYR A 207 -7.95 21.66 4.96
N GLN A 208 -8.73 22.73 4.85
CA GLN A 208 -8.97 23.71 5.91
C GLN A 208 -10.22 23.32 6.71
N ARG A 209 -10.09 23.27 8.04
CA ARG A 209 -11.22 23.02 8.94
C ARG A 209 -12.30 24.09 8.78
N ASP A 210 -13.56 23.67 8.89
CA ASP A 210 -14.81 24.46 8.84
C ASP A 210 -15.10 25.19 7.52
N ARG A 211 -14.09 25.34 6.65
CA ARG A 211 -14.23 25.89 5.31
C ARG A 211 -14.35 24.82 4.24
N GLU A 212 -13.51 23.77 4.33
CA GLU A 212 -13.46 22.72 3.31
C GLU A 212 -14.04 21.40 3.85
N ALA A 213 -13.80 21.08 5.11
CA ALA A 213 -14.48 19.99 5.81
C ALA A 213 -14.69 20.32 7.30
N VAL A 214 -15.83 19.88 7.85
CA VAL A 214 -16.20 20.05 9.27
C VAL A 214 -15.90 18.81 10.12
N SER A 215 -15.80 17.64 9.48
CA SER A 215 -15.45 16.40 10.16
C SER A 215 -14.70 15.46 9.23
N LEU A 216 -14.03 14.48 9.83
CA LEU A 216 -13.27 13.46 9.12
C LEU A 216 -14.09 12.17 8.97
N PRO A 217 -13.77 11.32 7.97
CA PRO A 217 -14.41 10.01 7.85
C PRO A 217 -14.25 9.19 9.13
N ALA A 218 -15.21 8.31 9.41
CA ALA A 218 -15.14 7.40 10.54
C ALA A 218 -13.85 6.54 10.49
N ARG A 219 -13.38 6.10 11.67
CA ARG A 219 -12.14 5.30 11.84
C ARG A 219 -10.87 6.04 11.37
N THR A 220 -10.88 7.36 11.51
CA THR A 220 -9.70 8.20 11.31
C THR A 220 -9.06 8.47 12.68
N THR A 221 -7.78 8.17 12.83
CA THR A 221 -7.04 8.35 14.10
C THR A 221 -6.12 9.57 14.01
N PRO A 222 -6.03 10.39 15.06
CA PRO A 222 -5.04 11.47 15.11
C PRO A 222 -3.63 10.88 15.16
N VAL A 223 -2.68 11.56 14.53
CA VAL A 223 -1.25 11.25 14.68
C VAL A 223 -0.53 12.48 15.22
N ALA A 224 0.20 12.28 16.30
CA ALA A 224 0.84 13.34 17.04
C ALA A 224 1.95 14.01 16.22
N LEU A 225 1.93 15.34 16.20
CA LEU A 225 3.00 16.20 15.73
C LEU A 225 3.35 17.15 16.88
N GLU A 226 4.45 16.87 17.57
CA GLU A 226 4.76 17.52 18.86
C GLU A 226 5.55 18.84 18.72
N SER A 227 6.10 19.13 17.53
CA SER A 227 6.93 20.32 17.31
C SER A 227 6.11 21.57 16.97
N GLU A 228 6.52 22.71 17.53
CA GLU A 228 5.95 24.04 17.23
C GLU A 228 6.02 24.40 15.74
N ARG A 229 6.95 23.79 14.99
CA ARG A 229 7.05 23.98 13.53
C ARG A 229 5.84 23.47 12.76
N PHE A 230 5.04 22.60 13.39
CA PHE A 230 3.77 22.10 12.89
C PHE A 230 2.57 22.82 13.53
N ALA A 231 2.79 23.95 14.21
CA ALA A 231 1.70 24.73 14.78
C ALA A 231 0.62 25.04 13.71
N GLY A 232 -0.63 24.79 14.08
CA GLY A 232 -1.77 24.93 13.17
C GLY A 232 -1.93 23.80 12.15
N LEU A 233 -1.08 22.76 12.18
CA LEU A 233 -1.26 21.54 11.40
C LEU A 233 -1.70 20.40 12.30
N ARG A 234 -2.75 19.70 11.89
CA ARG A 234 -3.16 18.43 12.52
C ARG A 234 -3.20 17.35 11.48
N VAL A 235 -2.68 16.18 11.83
CA VAL A 235 -2.59 15.06 10.92
C VAL A 235 -3.36 13.88 11.46
N PHE A 236 -4.07 13.23 10.55
CA PHE A 236 -4.86 12.05 10.87
C PHE A 236 -4.67 10.98 9.81
N LEU A 237 -4.87 9.73 10.22
CA LEU A 237 -4.75 8.55 9.39
C LEU A 237 -6.10 7.83 9.34
N GLY A 238 -6.64 7.67 8.15
CA GLY A 238 -7.78 6.82 7.88
C GLY A 238 -7.43 5.72 6.87
N ARG A 239 -8.35 4.76 6.73
CA ARG A 239 -8.29 3.72 5.72
C ARG A 239 -9.56 3.74 4.88
N ARG A 240 -9.41 3.56 3.56
CA ARG A 240 -10.54 3.38 2.62
C ARG A 240 -10.38 2.06 1.90
N THR A 241 -11.47 1.32 1.75
CA THR A 241 -11.47 0.05 1.02
C THR A 241 -12.09 0.26 -0.34
N ILE A 242 -11.30 0.07 -1.41
CA ILE A 242 -11.75 0.17 -2.80
C ILE A 242 -11.41 -1.15 -3.49
N ASP A 243 -12.41 -1.76 -4.14
CA ASP A 243 -12.30 -3.06 -4.81
C ASP A 243 -11.67 -4.14 -3.90
N GLY A 244 -12.11 -4.21 -2.64
CA GLY A 244 -11.61 -5.16 -1.64
C GLY A 244 -10.18 -4.89 -1.16
N ARG A 245 -9.57 -3.77 -1.56
CA ARG A 245 -8.20 -3.42 -1.17
C ARG A 245 -8.18 -2.16 -0.33
N GLU A 246 -7.51 -2.24 0.82
CA GLU A 246 -7.33 -1.10 1.69
C GLU A 246 -6.32 -0.10 1.11
N ARG A 247 -6.60 1.18 1.32
CA ARG A 247 -5.79 2.33 0.91
C ARG A 247 -5.62 3.26 2.10
N PRO A 248 -4.38 3.55 2.52
CA PRO A 248 -4.14 4.54 3.55
C PRO A 248 -4.42 5.95 3.01
N VAL A 249 -5.11 6.73 3.83
CA VAL A 249 -5.49 8.11 3.54
C VAL A 249 -5.08 8.99 4.70
N TRP A 250 -4.13 9.88 4.43
CA TRP A 250 -3.67 10.89 5.35
C TRP A 250 -4.49 12.17 5.20
N PHE A 251 -5.03 12.67 6.29
CA PHE A 251 -5.76 13.92 6.33
C PHE A 251 -4.89 14.97 7.00
N PHE A 252 -4.45 15.96 6.23
CA PHE A 252 -3.65 17.07 6.72
C PHE A 252 -4.56 18.27 6.86
N GLU A 253 -5.00 18.51 8.08
CA GLU A 253 -5.83 19.63 8.42
C GLU A 253 -4.97 20.87 8.69
N ARG A 254 -5.36 21.99 8.10
CA ARG A 254 -4.74 23.30 8.36
C ARG A 254 -5.69 24.22 9.11
N ASP A 255 -5.17 24.86 10.14
CA ASP A 255 -5.75 26.03 10.78
C ASP A 255 -5.46 27.26 9.90
N PRO A 256 -6.49 27.98 9.41
CA PRO A 256 -6.28 29.15 8.56
C PRO A 256 -5.47 30.27 9.21
N SER A 257 -5.48 30.37 10.54
CA SER A 257 -4.85 31.46 11.29
C SER A 257 -3.40 31.19 11.66
N ARG A 258 -2.99 29.92 11.68
CA ARG A 258 -1.69 29.48 12.23
C ARG A 258 -0.86 28.61 11.29
N ALA A 259 -1.48 27.95 10.31
CA ALA A 259 -0.79 26.97 9.50
C ALA A 259 0.14 27.59 8.45
N ASP A 260 1.42 27.26 8.55
CA ASP A 260 2.40 27.56 7.51
C ASP A 260 2.21 26.65 6.28
N ARG A 261 2.04 27.30 5.11
CA ARG A 261 1.89 26.61 3.82
C ARG A 261 3.16 25.89 3.40
N ASP A 262 4.34 26.41 3.77
CA ASP A 262 5.62 25.76 3.49
C ASP A 262 5.79 24.53 4.38
N ALA A 263 5.52 24.63 5.68
CA ALA A 263 5.51 23.48 6.58
C ALA A 263 4.63 22.33 6.07
N LEU A 264 3.37 22.61 5.68
CA LEU A 264 2.47 21.62 5.08
C LEU A 264 3.04 21.02 3.79
N ARG A 265 3.72 21.84 2.98
CA ARG A 265 4.36 21.40 1.75
C ARG A 265 5.54 20.48 2.01
N ARG A 266 6.44 20.83 2.93
CA ARG A 266 7.61 20.02 3.31
C ARG A 266 7.18 18.70 3.93
N LEU A 267 6.17 18.72 4.82
CA LEU A 267 5.61 17.51 5.41
C LEU A 267 5.07 16.54 4.33
N ARG A 268 4.29 17.04 3.36
CA ARG A 268 3.80 16.20 2.26
C ARG A 268 4.92 15.55 1.46
N ILE A 269 5.96 16.30 1.09
CA ILE A 269 7.09 15.75 0.31
C ILE A 269 7.82 14.67 1.10
N ASN A 270 8.09 14.92 2.39
CA ASN A 270 8.75 13.96 3.24
C ASN A 270 7.93 12.67 3.39
N VAL A 271 6.61 12.78 3.60
CA VAL A 271 5.71 11.62 3.67
C VAL A 271 5.65 10.86 2.35
N THR A 272 5.54 11.55 1.20
CA THR A 272 5.50 10.90 -0.12
C THR A 272 6.81 10.18 -0.47
N ARG A 273 7.96 10.77 -0.13
CA ARG A 273 9.29 10.16 -0.29
C ARG A 273 9.46 8.93 0.59
N LEU A 274 9.20 9.04 1.88
CA LEU A 274 9.34 7.92 2.80
C LEU A 274 8.43 6.75 2.43
N HIS A 275 7.18 7.03 2.07
CA HIS A 275 6.27 6.00 1.58
C HIS A 275 6.84 5.28 0.34
N ALA A 276 7.47 5.99 -0.60
CA ALA A 276 8.08 5.36 -1.78
C ALA A 276 9.28 4.47 -1.44
N VAL A 277 10.12 4.91 -0.50
CA VAL A 277 11.27 4.12 -0.02
C VAL A 277 10.79 2.86 0.70
N ILE A 278 9.84 3.01 1.62
CA ILE A 278 9.22 1.91 2.37
C ILE A 278 8.57 0.89 1.44
N ALA A 279 7.76 1.35 0.48
CA ALA A 279 7.15 0.47 -0.51
C ALA A 279 8.19 -0.29 -1.34
N SER A 280 9.33 0.34 -1.65
CA SER A 280 10.41 -0.31 -2.40
C SER A 280 11.14 -1.37 -1.58
N LEU A 281 11.43 -1.11 -0.31
CA LEU A 281 12.02 -2.12 0.59
C LEU A 281 11.14 -3.36 0.70
N ARG A 282 9.81 -3.18 0.71
CA ARG A 282 8.84 -4.30 0.70
C ARG A 282 8.83 -5.08 -0.58
N ILE A 283 8.86 -4.39 -1.73
CA ILE A 283 8.93 -5.04 -3.03
C ILE A 283 10.23 -5.87 -3.13
N LEU A 284 11.37 -5.31 -2.70
CA LEU A 284 12.64 -6.04 -2.66
C LEU A 284 12.56 -7.28 -1.76
N SER A 285 11.94 -7.15 -0.59
CA SER A 285 11.69 -8.26 0.33
C SER A 285 10.81 -9.35 -0.31
N ASP A 286 9.68 -8.99 -0.91
CA ASP A 286 8.77 -9.94 -1.60
C ASP A 286 9.44 -10.64 -2.79
N LEU A 287 10.20 -9.90 -3.60
CA LEU A 287 10.95 -10.48 -4.73
C LEU A 287 12.05 -11.42 -4.26
N GLN A 288 12.65 -11.15 -3.09
CA GLN A 288 13.60 -12.08 -2.49
C GLN A 288 12.93 -13.37 -2.01
N LEU A 289 11.79 -13.29 -1.33
CA LEU A 289 11.03 -14.48 -0.93
C LEU A 289 10.65 -15.34 -2.14
N LYS A 290 10.33 -14.70 -3.27
CA LYS A 290 10.03 -15.35 -4.54
C LYS A 290 11.28 -15.82 -5.31
N LYS A 291 12.48 -15.62 -4.76
CA LYS A 291 13.78 -15.94 -5.38
C LYS A 291 13.94 -15.33 -6.77
N ARG A 292 13.40 -14.12 -6.98
CA ARG A 292 13.46 -13.40 -8.27
C ARG A 292 14.70 -12.52 -8.40
N ILE A 293 15.27 -12.08 -7.28
CA ILE A 293 16.48 -11.26 -7.25
C ILE A 293 17.51 -12.02 -6.42
N ALA A 294 18.66 -12.33 -7.01
CA ALA A 294 19.76 -12.97 -6.29
C ALA A 294 21.08 -12.54 -6.97
N PRO A 295 21.57 -11.31 -6.69
CA PRO A 295 22.68 -10.75 -7.44
C PRO A 295 23.97 -11.56 -7.22
N THR A 296 24.55 -12.04 -8.30
CA THR A 296 25.79 -12.85 -8.31
C THR A 296 26.99 -12.04 -8.76
N THR A 297 26.81 -11.04 -9.62
CA THR A 297 27.90 -10.18 -10.08
C THR A 297 28.30 -9.15 -9.02
N GLN A 298 29.58 -8.77 -9.01
CA GLN A 298 30.09 -7.75 -8.08
C GLN A 298 29.36 -6.41 -8.25
N GLN A 299 29.02 -6.03 -9.49
CA GLN A 299 28.30 -4.79 -9.77
C GLN A 299 26.87 -4.82 -9.23
N ALA A 300 26.12 -5.90 -9.48
CA ALA A 300 24.75 -6.01 -8.98
C ALA A 300 24.69 -6.05 -7.44
N GLN A 301 25.66 -6.73 -6.81
CA GLN A 301 25.81 -6.73 -5.34
C GLN A 301 26.17 -5.35 -4.81
N ALA A 302 27.09 -4.63 -5.46
CA ALA A 302 27.45 -3.27 -5.09
C ALA A 302 26.26 -2.31 -5.22
N ASN A 303 25.48 -2.41 -6.30
CA ASN A 303 24.25 -1.63 -6.52
C ASN A 303 23.23 -1.90 -5.41
N LEU A 304 22.97 -3.17 -5.10
CA LEU A 304 22.05 -3.56 -4.03
C LEU A 304 22.52 -3.05 -2.66
N LYS A 305 23.81 -3.21 -2.35
CA LYS A 305 24.40 -2.71 -1.10
C LYS A 305 24.26 -1.19 -1.01
N GLY A 306 24.60 -0.46 -2.06
CA GLY A 306 24.46 1.00 -2.14
C GLY A 306 23.02 1.45 -1.92
N CYS A 307 22.08 0.81 -2.61
CA CYS A 307 20.64 1.03 -2.44
C CYS A 307 20.18 0.84 -0.97
N LEU A 308 20.47 -0.32 -0.37
CA LEU A 308 20.06 -0.60 1.01
C LEU A 308 20.74 0.35 2.02
N SER A 309 22.02 0.65 1.79
CA SER A 309 22.80 1.54 2.66
C SER A 309 22.33 2.98 2.60
N ALA A 310 21.67 3.39 1.50
CA ALA A 310 21.01 4.69 1.41
C ALA A 310 19.63 4.70 2.08
N PHE A 311 18.85 3.63 1.94
CA PHE A 311 17.45 3.63 2.39
C PHE A 311 17.26 3.29 3.86
N LEU A 312 18.02 2.32 4.38
CA LEU A 312 17.85 1.86 5.76
C LEU A 312 18.11 2.97 6.80
N PRO A 313 19.17 3.80 6.67
CA PRO A 313 19.42 4.88 7.63
C PRO A 313 18.28 5.87 7.80
N LEU A 314 17.48 6.10 6.74
CA LEU A 314 16.32 6.99 6.80
C LEU A 314 15.31 6.55 7.86
N LEU A 315 15.29 5.26 8.24
CA LEU A 315 14.31 4.69 9.16
C LEU A 315 14.68 4.86 10.64
N TYR A 316 15.95 5.14 10.96
CA TYR A 316 16.42 5.07 12.35
C TYR A 316 17.47 6.12 12.74
N ARG A 317 18.21 6.71 11.79
CA ARG A 317 19.23 7.70 12.15
C ARG A 317 18.59 9.04 12.48
N ARG A 318 19.22 9.79 13.39
CA ARG A 318 18.93 11.21 13.62
C ARG A 318 19.64 12.13 12.64
N GLU A 319 20.68 11.63 11.97
CA GLU A 319 21.50 12.32 10.98
C GLU A 319 21.67 11.46 9.71
N TYR A 320 21.50 12.07 8.54
CA TYR A 320 21.68 11.44 7.24
C TYR A 320 22.60 12.30 6.36
N MET A 321 23.63 11.69 5.78
CA MET A 321 24.61 12.35 4.89
C MET A 321 25.26 13.62 5.49
N GLY A 322 25.51 13.63 6.81
CA GLY A 322 26.13 14.76 7.51
C GLY A 322 25.17 15.91 7.87
N ALA A 323 23.86 15.76 7.61
CA ALA A 323 22.83 16.69 8.03
C ALA A 323 21.89 16.02 9.05
N GLU A 324 21.53 16.74 10.12
CA GLU A 324 20.46 16.29 11.02
C GLU A 324 19.15 16.12 10.24
N HIS A 325 18.39 15.06 10.55
CA HIS A 325 17.02 14.90 10.07
C HIS A 325 16.23 16.14 10.45
N SER A 326 15.67 16.80 9.45
CA SER A 326 14.70 17.85 9.70
C SER A 326 13.52 17.28 10.50
N GLU A 327 12.88 18.14 11.29
CA GLU A 327 11.67 17.77 12.02
C GLU A 327 10.56 17.26 11.07
N PHE A 328 10.53 17.73 9.82
CA PHE A 328 9.63 17.24 8.77
C PHE A 328 9.86 15.79 8.40
N LEU A 329 11.12 15.38 8.26
CA LEU A 329 11.47 14.00 7.98
C LEU A 329 11.16 13.10 9.18
N ARG A 330 11.45 13.55 10.41
CA ARG A 330 11.11 12.82 11.64
C ARG A 330 9.60 12.64 11.80
N ALA A 331 8.82 13.70 11.61
CA ALA A 331 7.37 13.62 11.58
C ALA A 331 6.89 12.68 10.47
N ALA A 332 7.45 12.78 9.27
CA ALA A 332 7.06 11.89 8.20
C ALA A 332 7.37 10.42 8.50
N LEU A 333 8.38 10.09 9.30
CA LEU A 333 8.65 8.72 9.76
C LEU A 333 7.60 8.23 10.77
N SER A 334 7.16 9.07 11.71
CA SER A 334 6.09 8.70 12.65
C SER A 334 4.74 8.54 11.94
N LEU A 335 4.55 9.28 10.84
CA LEU A 335 3.40 9.16 9.96
C LEU A 335 3.55 7.98 8.99
N ALA A 336 4.74 7.64 8.51
CA ALA A 336 4.88 6.65 7.46
C ALA A 336 4.46 5.27 7.96
N GLU A 337 3.25 4.85 7.58
CA GLU A 337 2.81 3.50 7.85
C GLU A 337 3.74 2.52 7.14
N THR A 338 4.40 1.73 7.97
CA THR A 338 4.66 0.30 7.78
C THR A 338 5.92 -0.12 7.01
N LEU A 339 6.90 -0.58 7.77
CA LEU A 339 7.67 -1.81 7.50
C LEU A 339 7.39 -2.78 8.67
N ARG A 340 7.66 -4.08 8.52
CA ARG A 340 7.56 -5.06 9.61
C ARG A 340 8.94 -5.64 9.94
N PRO A 341 9.23 -6.01 11.20
CA PRO A 341 10.48 -6.68 11.55
C PRO A 341 10.83 -7.87 10.64
N GLY A 342 9.85 -8.70 10.27
CA GLY A 342 10.05 -9.85 9.36
C GLY A 342 10.49 -9.48 7.93
N GLU A 343 10.20 -8.26 7.46
CA GLU A 343 10.69 -7.78 6.16
C GLU A 343 12.22 -7.57 6.21
N PHE A 344 12.80 -7.21 7.36
CA PHE A 344 14.25 -7.03 7.55
C PHE A 344 15.01 -8.35 7.60
N THR A 345 14.41 -9.41 8.14
CA THR A 345 14.96 -10.78 8.08
C THR A 345 15.16 -11.20 6.62
N THR A 346 14.16 -10.92 5.79
CA THR A 346 14.18 -11.24 4.36
C THR A 346 15.19 -10.38 3.60
N LEU A 347 15.24 -9.07 3.88
CA LEU A 347 16.22 -8.16 3.27
C LEU A 347 17.67 -8.54 3.65
N ARG A 348 17.89 -9.10 4.85
CA ARG A 348 19.20 -9.63 5.24
C ARG A 348 19.64 -10.78 4.36
N ALA A 349 18.71 -11.62 3.92
CA ALA A 349 18.98 -12.73 3.01
C ALA A 349 19.17 -12.30 1.54
N LEU A 350 18.77 -11.07 1.18
CA LEU A 350 18.84 -10.56 -0.21
C LEU A 350 20.27 -10.28 -0.68
N HIS A 351 21.15 -9.83 0.23
CA HIS A 351 22.56 -9.62 -0.10
C HIS A 351 23.37 -10.85 0.35
N PRO A 352 24.15 -11.51 -0.54
CA PRO A 352 24.83 -12.77 -0.21
C PRO A 352 25.93 -12.62 0.86
N ALA A 353 26.67 -11.50 0.84
CA ALA A 353 27.68 -11.18 1.84
C ALA A 353 27.59 -9.71 2.31
N PRO A 354 26.59 -9.34 3.15
CA PRO A 354 26.29 -7.93 3.45
C PRO A 354 27.42 -7.20 4.21
N GLY A 355 28.40 -7.91 4.75
CA GLY A 355 29.43 -7.34 5.61
C GLY A 355 28.87 -6.86 6.96
N ARG A 356 29.75 -6.46 7.89
CA ARG A 356 29.35 -6.05 9.24
C ARG A 356 28.50 -4.77 9.24
N GLY A 357 28.84 -3.82 8.37
CA GLY A 357 28.14 -2.53 8.27
C GLY A 357 26.66 -2.66 7.89
N LEU A 358 26.35 -3.29 6.76
CA LEU A 358 24.96 -3.42 6.30
C LEU A 358 24.11 -4.27 7.25
N ARG A 359 24.69 -5.31 7.88
CA ARG A 359 24.00 -6.10 8.92
C ARG A 359 23.55 -5.21 10.08
N SER A 360 24.45 -4.38 10.61
CA SER A 360 24.12 -3.44 11.68
C SER A 360 23.03 -2.43 11.27
N GLN A 361 23.04 -1.95 10.03
CA GLN A 361 22.00 -1.04 9.53
C GLN A 361 20.61 -1.71 9.44
N LEU A 362 20.56 -2.98 9.01
CA LEU A 362 19.32 -3.77 8.98
C LEU A 362 18.77 -3.99 10.39
N ASP A 363 19.63 -4.28 11.36
CA ASP A 363 19.24 -4.51 12.76
C ASP A 363 18.67 -3.24 13.40
N LEU A 364 19.36 -2.10 13.21
CA LEU A 364 18.91 -0.80 13.70
C LEU A 364 17.58 -0.38 13.07
N ALA A 365 17.42 -0.58 11.76
CA ALA A 365 16.17 -0.28 11.06
C ALA A 365 15.02 -1.16 11.55
N SER A 366 15.27 -2.46 11.75
CA SER A 366 14.27 -3.40 12.31
C SER A 366 13.81 -2.97 13.70
N SER A 367 14.75 -2.62 14.58
CA SER A 367 14.45 -2.16 15.94
C SER A 367 13.67 -0.84 15.94
N ALA A 368 14.07 0.15 15.12
CA ALA A 368 13.36 1.43 15.03
C ALA A 368 11.91 1.27 14.53
N VAL A 369 11.70 0.40 13.54
CA VAL A 369 10.37 0.09 13.01
C VAL A 369 9.50 -0.65 14.03
N ALA A 370 10.09 -1.51 14.86
CA ALA A 370 9.37 -2.15 15.97
C ALA A 370 8.90 -1.12 17.02
N SER A 371 9.73 -0.13 17.32
CA SER A 371 9.45 0.93 18.32
C SER A 371 8.47 2.00 17.84
N ASN A 372 8.39 2.28 16.52
CA ASN A 372 7.55 3.34 15.94
C ASN A 372 6.12 2.90 15.55
N ARG A 373 5.62 1.77 16.06
CA ARG A 373 4.24 1.33 15.76
C ARG A 373 3.23 2.33 16.38
N PRO A 374 2.23 2.82 15.62
CA PRO A 374 1.18 3.66 16.19
C PRO A 374 0.43 2.89 17.29
N ALA A 375 -0.09 3.62 18.28
CA ALA A 375 -0.78 3.07 19.44
C ALA A 375 -1.88 2.06 19.04
N GLY A 376 -1.65 0.79 19.40
CA GLY A 376 -2.61 -0.31 19.55
C GLY A 376 -3.37 -0.78 18.29
N ALA A 377 -3.07 -1.99 17.81
CA ALA A 377 -4.07 -2.76 17.07
C ALA A 377 -5.34 -2.92 17.95
N PRO A 378 -6.56 -2.91 17.38
CA PRO A 378 -7.79 -2.93 18.17
C PRO A 378 -7.79 -4.16 19.08
N PRO A 379 -8.21 -4.02 20.35
CA PRO A 379 -8.01 -5.09 21.31
C PRO A 379 -8.71 -6.38 20.89
N LEU A 380 -8.07 -7.51 21.19
CA LEU A 380 -8.66 -8.80 20.87
C LEU A 380 -9.90 -9.01 21.74
N LYS A 381 -11.03 -9.34 21.09
CA LYS A 381 -12.32 -9.59 21.72
C LYS A 381 -12.75 -11.04 21.55
N TRP A 382 -12.41 -11.64 20.42
CA TRP A 382 -12.82 -12.98 20.04
C TRP A 382 -11.61 -13.91 20.04
N ASP A 383 -11.81 -15.11 20.53
CA ASP A 383 -10.78 -16.13 20.41
C ASP A 383 -10.80 -16.68 18.97
N ILE A 384 -12.01 -16.90 18.42
CA ILE A 384 -12.22 -17.50 17.10
C ILE A 384 -13.29 -16.72 16.32
N PHE A 385 -13.02 -16.48 15.03
CA PHE A 385 -13.98 -16.02 14.03
C PHE A 385 -14.18 -17.12 12.99
N ILE A 386 -15.43 -17.48 12.68
CA ILE A 386 -15.76 -18.51 11.68
C ILE A 386 -16.22 -17.82 10.38
N ALA A 387 -15.42 -17.95 9.32
CA ALA A 387 -15.74 -17.53 7.96
C ALA A 387 -16.29 -18.73 7.17
N HIS A 388 -17.40 -18.54 6.46
CA HIS A 388 -18.04 -19.62 5.69
C HIS A 388 -18.83 -19.07 4.49
N ALA A 389 -19.10 -19.91 3.48
CA ALA A 389 -20.04 -19.60 2.41
C ALA A 389 -21.46 -19.92 2.85
N GLY A 390 -22.47 -19.28 2.26
CA GLY A 390 -23.87 -19.52 2.63
C GLY A 390 -24.31 -20.99 2.48
N GLY A 391 -23.70 -21.74 1.55
CA GLY A 391 -23.94 -23.19 1.39
C GLY A 391 -23.38 -24.05 2.53
N ASP A 392 -22.41 -23.53 3.29
CA ASP A 392 -21.71 -24.24 4.35
C ASP A 392 -22.24 -23.87 5.75
N LYS A 393 -23.38 -23.17 5.82
CA LYS A 393 -23.96 -22.64 7.06
C LYS A 393 -24.18 -23.71 8.12
N ALA A 394 -24.69 -24.89 7.74
CA ALA A 394 -24.95 -25.97 8.68
C ALA A 394 -23.65 -26.46 9.35
N ALA A 395 -22.56 -26.56 8.58
CA ALA A 395 -21.25 -26.93 9.11
C ALA A 395 -20.67 -25.83 10.02
N ALA A 396 -20.88 -24.55 9.68
CA ALA A 396 -20.48 -23.41 10.51
C ALA A 396 -21.19 -23.40 11.87
N GLU A 397 -22.51 -23.64 11.89
CA GLU A 397 -23.29 -23.71 13.13
C GLU A 397 -22.89 -24.93 13.97
N ALA A 398 -22.69 -26.10 13.36
CA ALA A 398 -22.22 -27.29 14.07
C ALA A 398 -20.84 -27.06 14.70
N LEU A 399 -19.91 -26.42 13.98
CA LEU A 399 -18.58 -26.09 14.50
C LEU A 399 -18.67 -25.04 15.63
N TYR A 400 -19.54 -24.05 15.51
CA TYR A 400 -19.79 -23.06 16.57
C TYR A 400 -20.28 -23.72 17.86
N ASP A 401 -21.22 -24.65 17.77
CA ASP A 401 -21.77 -25.35 18.95
C ASP A 401 -20.69 -26.17 19.69
N GLN A 402 -19.71 -26.72 18.96
CA GLN A 402 -18.57 -27.43 19.57
C GLN A 402 -17.54 -26.49 20.22
N LEU A 403 -17.39 -25.26 19.73
CA LEU A 403 -16.35 -24.31 20.16
C LEU A 403 -16.83 -23.32 21.24
N SER A 404 -18.08 -22.87 21.17
CA SER A 404 -18.64 -21.75 21.96
C SER A 404 -18.63 -21.99 23.48
N GLY A 405 -18.66 -23.24 23.93
CA GLY A 405 -18.54 -23.59 25.35
C GLY A 405 -17.14 -23.42 25.94
N LYS A 406 -16.10 -23.26 25.11
CA LYS A 406 -14.68 -23.25 25.52
C LYS A 406 -13.90 -22.02 25.00
N ALA A 407 -14.49 -21.26 24.10
CA ALA A 407 -13.89 -20.09 23.46
C ALA A 407 -14.96 -19.04 23.13
N ARG A 408 -14.57 -17.76 23.11
CA ARG A 408 -15.37 -16.67 22.56
C ARG A 408 -15.35 -16.75 21.05
N VAL A 409 -16.42 -17.30 20.47
CA VAL A 409 -16.55 -17.50 19.04
C VAL A 409 -17.49 -16.45 18.45
N PHE A 410 -17.07 -15.83 17.35
CA PHE A 410 -17.94 -15.04 16.49
C PHE A 410 -18.37 -15.85 15.28
N LEU A 411 -19.68 -15.99 15.10
CA LEU A 411 -20.33 -16.52 13.90
C LEU A 411 -21.48 -15.58 13.54
N ASP A 412 -21.55 -15.14 12.31
CA ASP A 412 -22.55 -14.17 11.81
C ASP A 412 -24.00 -14.55 12.16
N THR A 413 -24.40 -15.81 11.96
CA THR A 413 -25.76 -16.30 12.21
C THR A 413 -26.12 -16.37 13.70
N ARG A 414 -25.13 -16.29 14.59
CA ARG A 414 -25.30 -16.39 16.04
C ARG A 414 -24.95 -15.11 16.80
N SER A 415 -24.10 -14.26 16.24
CA SER A 415 -23.47 -13.12 16.92
C SER A 415 -23.93 -11.76 16.40
N LEU A 416 -24.59 -11.68 15.24
CA LEU A 416 -25.18 -10.45 14.74
C LEU A 416 -26.59 -10.23 15.30
N LEU A 417 -26.92 -8.97 15.60
CA LEU A 417 -28.26 -8.57 16.02
C LEU A 417 -29.04 -7.96 14.84
N LEU A 418 -30.37 -8.04 14.91
CA LEU A 418 -31.22 -7.37 13.93
C LEU A 418 -30.94 -5.86 13.94
N GLY A 419 -30.65 -5.30 12.77
CA GLY A 419 -30.28 -3.90 12.59
C GLY A 419 -28.78 -3.62 12.58
N ASP A 420 -27.90 -4.62 12.76
CA ASP A 420 -26.46 -4.45 12.59
C ASP A 420 -26.07 -4.23 11.13
N ASP A 421 -25.12 -3.30 10.89
CA ASP A 421 -24.40 -3.19 9.61
C ASP A 421 -23.48 -4.41 9.44
N TRP A 422 -24.00 -5.43 8.76
CA TRP A 422 -23.35 -6.74 8.63
C TRP A 422 -21.92 -6.63 8.07
N ASP A 423 -21.72 -5.85 7.01
CA ASP A 423 -20.41 -5.62 6.37
C ASP A 423 -19.35 -5.05 7.33
N ARG A 424 -19.77 -4.12 8.20
CA ARG A 424 -18.93 -3.49 9.21
C ARG A 424 -18.61 -4.44 10.34
N LYS A 425 -19.63 -5.14 10.88
CA LYS A 425 -19.51 -6.00 12.06
C LYS A 425 -18.66 -7.24 11.80
N LEU A 426 -18.80 -7.88 10.63
CA LEU A 426 -17.92 -9.00 10.25
C LEU A 426 -16.46 -8.57 10.21
N SER A 427 -16.19 -7.49 9.48
CA SER A 427 -14.85 -6.95 9.31
C SER A 427 -14.23 -6.56 10.65
N GLU A 428 -15.03 -6.05 11.59
CA GLU A 428 -14.58 -5.67 12.93
C GLU A 428 -14.30 -6.90 13.80
N ALA A 429 -15.24 -7.85 13.87
CA ALA A 429 -15.09 -9.07 14.64
C ALA A 429 -13.89 -9.89 14.17
N GLN A 430 -13.66 -9.99 12.86
CA GLN A 430 -12.50 -10.69 12.31
C GLN A 430 -11.18 -10.03 12.71
N ARG A 431 -11.09 -8.68 12.72
CA ARG A 431 -9.89 -7.94 13.17
C ARG A 431 -9.64 -8.04 14.68
N GLN A 432 -10.67 -8.32 15.46
CA GLN A 432 -10.62 -8.51 16.91
C GLN A 432 -10.51 -10.01 17.29
N ALA A 433 -10.41 -10.92 16.32
CA ALA A 433 -10.26 -12.33 16.57
C ALA A 433 -8.77 -12.74 16.59
N HIS A 434 -8.42 -13.72 17.42
CA HIS A 434 -7.08 -14.32 17.40
C HIS A 434 -6.94 -15.39 16.31
N ILE A 435 -8.00 -16.18 16.06
CA ILE A 435 -8.01 -17.20 15.02
C ILE A 435 -9.17 -16.93 14.07
N THR A 436 -8.90 -16.88 12.77
CA THR A 436 -9.93 -17.03 11.73
C THR A 436 -9.94 -18.48 11.24
N VAL A 437 -11.06 -19.17 11.47
CA VAL A 437 -11.34 -20.47 10.85
C VAL A 437 -12.08 -20.21 9.55
N VAL A 438 -11.59 -20.77 8.45
CA VAL A 438 -12.22 -20.64 7.12
C VAL A 438 -12.76 -21.99 6.71
N LEU A 439 -14.09 -22.11 6.60
CA LEU A 439 -14.72 -23.30 6.02
C LEU A 439 -14.67 -23.23 4.50
N VAL A 440 -14.19 -24.30 3.88
CA VAL A 440 -14.03 -24.43 2.43
C VAL A 440 -14.82 -25.67 1.98
N GLY A 441 -16.06 -25.48 1.56
CA GLY A 441 -16.86 -26.48 0.84
C GLY A 441 -16.90 -26.24 -0.67
N ASP A 442 -17.67 -27.06 -1.39
CA ASP A 442 -17.81 -27.00 -2.86
C ASP A 442 -18.43 -25.69 -3.36
N SER A 443 -19.11 -24.96 -2.47
CA SER A 443 -19.77 -23.68 -2.75
C SER A 443 -18.86 -22.43 -2.59
N ALA A 444 -17.61 -22.63 -2.16
CA ALA A 444 -16.69 -21.53 -1.81
C ALA A 444 -16.32 -20.62 -3.00
N ASP A 445 -16.38 -21.11 -4.24
CA ASP A 445 -15.90 -20.39 -5.41
C ASP A 445 -16.89 -19.32 -5.93
N GLY A 446 -18.17 -19.40 -5.52
CA GLY A 446 -19.24 -18.48 -5.89
C GLY A 446 -19.56 -17.39 -4.85
N ALA A 447 -19.03 -17.49 -3.62
CA ALA A 447 -19.38 -16.58 -2.53
C ALA A 447 -18.43 -15.35 -2.50
N TYR A 448 -18.89 -14.24 -3.07
CA TYR A 448 -18.15 -12.96 -3.08
C TYR A 448 -17.69 -12.51 -1.67
N TYR A 449 -18.51 -12.78 -0.64
CA TYR A 449 -18.21 -12.42 0.75
C TYR A 449 -17.06 -13.24 1.36
N LEU A 450 -17.09 -14.57 1.22
CA LEU A 450 -16.06 -15.45 1.74
C LEU A 450 -14.67 -15.11 1.16
N ARG A 451 -14.61 -14.72 -0.13
CA ARG A 451 -13.37 -14.26 -0.77
C ARG A 451 -12.78 -13.01 -0.09
N SER A 452 -13.62 -12.07 0.33
CA SER A 452 -13.18 -10.88 1.06
C SER A 452 -12.65 -11.24 2.45
N GLU A 453 -13.36 -12.09 3.18
CA GLU A 453 -12.95 -12.53 4.53
C GLU A 453 -11.64 -13.32 4.50
N ILE A 454 -11.45 -14.19 3.51
CA ILE A 454 -10.18 -14.91 3.31
C ILE A 454 -9.03 -13.94 3.04
N ALA A 455 -9.23 -12.96 2.16
CA ALA A 455 -8.21 -11.96 1.85
C ALA A 455 -7.82 -11.14 3.08
N THR A 456 -8.80 -10.78 3.92
CA THR A 456 -8.58 -10.06 5.19
C THR A 456 -7.86 -10.93 6.20
N ALA A 457 -8.30 -12.18 6.42
CA ALA A 457 -7.68 -13.13 7.34
C ALA A 457 -6.20 -13.36 6.99
N ILE A 458 -5.91 -13.58 5.71
CA ILE A 458 -4.55 -13.77 5.22
C ILE A 458 -3.71 -12.51 5.37
N SER A 459 -4.30 -11.33 5.18
CA SER A 459 -3.62 -10.06 5.44
C SER A 459 -3.30 -9.88 6.93
N LEU A 460 -4.21 -10.24 7.83
CA LEU A 460 -4.05 -10.18 9.29
C LEU A 460 -2.99 -11.17 9.79
N ALA A 461 -3.04 -12.43 9.35
CA ALA A 461 -2.02 -13.42 9.72
C ALA A 461 -0.66 -13.19 9.04
N ARG A 462 -0.60 -12.31 8.03
CA ARG A 462 0.69 -11.78 7.53
C ARG A 462 1.14 -10.58 8.38
N LEU A 463 0.20 -9.78 8.90
CA LEU A 463 0.45 -8.61 9.76
C LEU A 463 1.19 -9.00 11.02
N ASP A 464 0.71 -10.04 11.69
CA ASP A 464 1.25 -10.55 12.94
C ASP A 464 0.71 -11.99 13.13
N ASP A 465 1.57 -13.00 12.92
CA ASP A 465 1.19 -14.41 13.01
C ASP A 465 1.16 -14.94 14.45
N GLU A 466 1.77 -14.21 15.39
CA GLU A 466 1.59 -14.41 16.83
C GLU A 466 0.23 -13.88 17.29
N ARG A 467 -0.26 -12.80 16.68
CA ARG A 467 -1.53 -12.18 17.06
C ARG A 467 -2.76 -12.70 16.30
N HIS A 468 -2.61 -13.09 15.02
CA HIS A 468 -3.71 -13.58 14.20
C HIS A 468 -3.33 -14.82 13.38
N ARG A 469 -4.13 -15.87 13.48
CA ARG A 469 -3.91 -17.14 12.76
C ARG A 469 -5.06 -17.44 11.82
N VAL A 470 -4.77 -18.15 10.73
CA VAL A 470 -5.78 -18.63 9.78
C VAL A 470 -5.71 -20.14 9.71
N ILE A 471 -6.84 -20.80 9.95
CA ILE A 471 -6.99 -22.26 9.89
C ILE A 471 -8.05 -22.57 8.83
N PRO A 472 -7.66 -23.01 7.61
CA PRO A 472 -8.62 -23.54 6.66
C PRO A 472 -9.11 -24.93 7.09
N VAL A 473 -10.42 -25.17 6.95
CA VAL A 473 -11.07 -26.46 7.18
C VAL A 473 -11.80 -26.87 5.90
N TYR A 474 -11.32 -27.93 5.25
CA TYR A 474 -11.85 -28.41 3.97
C TYR A 474 -12.96 -29.42 4.22
N LEU A 475 -14.19 -29.06 3.89
CA LEU A 475 -15.38 -29.86 4.19
C LEU A 475 -15.53 -31.08 3.27
N THR A 476 -14.88 -31.06 2.10
CA THR A 476 -14.85 -32.17 1.13
C THR A 476 -13.48 -32.87 1.07
N GLY A 477 -12.75 -32.82 2.19
CA GLY A 477 -11.47 -33.49 2.37
C GLY A 477 -10.39 -33.08 1.36
N ALA A 478 -9.46 -33.99 1.08
CA ALA A 478 -8.34 -33.74 0.17
C ALA A 478 -8.78 -33.39 -1.28
N ALA A 479 -9.97 -33.83 -1.70
CA ALA A 479 -10.53 -33.49 -3.01
C ALA A 479 -10.87 -31.99 -3.10
N GLY A 480 -11.49 -31.42 -2.05
CA GLY A 480 -11.77 -29.98 -1.94
C GLY A 480 -10.51 -29.10 -1.84
N ARG A 481 -9.40 -29.66 -1.36
CA ARG A 481 -8.10 -28.96 -1.30
C ARG A 481 -7.46 -28.76 -2.68
N SER A 482 -7.77 -29.63 -3.66
CA SER A 482 -7.22 -29.57 -5.02
C SER A 482 -8.10 -28.81 -6.02
N ALA A 483 -9.39 -28.64 -5.75
CA ALA A 483 -10.32 -27.91 -6.60
C ALA A 483 -10.49 -26.47 -6.09
N ALA A 484 -10.02 -25.49 -6.88
CA ALA A 484 -10.30 -24.06 -6.69
C ALA A 484 -10.01 -23.47 -5.28
N GLN A 485 -8.85 -23.81 -4.70
CA GLN A 485 -8.44 -23.24 -3.42
C GLN A 485 -8.27 -21.70 -3.51
N PRO A 486 -8.95 -20.91 -2.65
CA PRO A 486 -8.76 -19.46 -2.62
C PRO A 486 -7.30 -19.07 -2.38
N TYR A 487 -6.81 -18.12 -3.18
CA TYR A 487 -5.41 -17.69 -3.16
C TYR A 487 -4.92 -17.31 -1.76
N GLY A 488 -3.86 -17.96 -1.28
CA GLY A 488 -3.22 -17.69 0.01
C GLY A 488 -3.49 -18.73 1.09
N LEU A 489 -4.57 -19.52 0.99
CA LEU A 489 -4.84 -20.63 1.92
C LEU A 489 -3.93 -21.85 1.68
N ASN A 490 -3.40 -22.00 0.45
CA ASN A 490 -2.48 -23.07 0.06
C ASN A 490 -1.16 -23.09 0.86
N LEU A 491 -0.80 -21.95 1.46
CA LEU A 491 0.39 -21.81 2.30
C LEU A 491 0.09 -21.95 3.80
N LYS A 492 -1.17 -22.18 4.19
CA LYS A 492 -1.59 -22.35 5.59
C LYS A 492 -1.91 -23.81 5.86
N HIS A 493 -1.44 -24.30 7.02
CA HIS A 493 -1.78 -25.64 7.48
C HIS A 493 -3.25 -25.67 7.90
N GLY A 494 -4.01 -26.62 7.35
CA GLY A 494 -5.45 -26.76 7.56
C GLY A 494 -5.85 -28.11 8.14
N LEU A 495 -7.16 -28.34 8.17
CA LEU A 495 -7.79 -29.60 8.56
C LEU A 495 -8.64 -30.09 7.39
N ASP A 496 -8.54 -31.37 7.07
CA ASP A 496 -9.36 -32.03 6.05
C ASP A 496 -10.45 -32.83 6.78
N ILE A 497 -11.72 -32.59 6.45
CA ILE A 497 -12.85 -33.39 6.96
C ILE A 497 -13.00 -34.61 6.06
N ASP A 498 -12.84 -35.79 6.64
CA ASP A 498 -12.87 -37.10 5.97
C ASP A 498 -13.42 -38.18 6.92
N ASP A 499 -13.38 -39.45 6.51
CA ASP A 499 -13.88 -40.57 7.30
C ASP A 499 -13.17 -40.73 8.66
N ALA A 500 -11.97 -40.17 8.82
CA ALA A 500 -11.16 -40.26 10.05
C ALA A 500 -11.22 -38.98 10.90
N THR A 501 -11.57 -37.83 10.32
CA THR A 501 -11.59 -36.52 10.97
C THR A 501 -12.94 -35.84 10.79
N ASP A 502 -13.79 -35.93 11.82
CA ASP A 502 -15.07 -35.23 11.86
C ASP A 502 -14.94 -33.78 12.38
N LEU A 503 -16.03 -32.99 12.29
CA LEU A 503 -16.05 -31.60 12.77
C LEU A 503 -15.75 -31.49 14.27
N LYS A 504 -16.07 -32.51 15.08
CA LYS A 504 -15.78 -32.55 16.51
C LYS A 504 -14.28 -32.69 16.78
N THR A 505 -13.62 -33.56 16.02
CA THR A 505 -12.17 -33.72 16.04
C THR A 505 -11.49 -32.45 15.54
N ALA A 506 -12.01 -31.82 14.50
CA ALA A 506 -11.52 -30.53 14.01
C ALA A 506 -11.63 -29.43 15.08
N ALA A 507 -12.78 -29.32 15.75
CA ALA A 507 -13.00 -28.38 16.86
C ALA A 507 -11.99 -28.59 18.00
N THR A 508 -11.72 -29.86 18.35
CA THR A 508 -10.73 -30.21 19.39
C THR A 508 -9.34 -29.72 19.01
N ARG A 509 -8.91 -29.92 17.76
CA ARG A 509 -7.59 -29.46 17.27
C ARG A 509 -7.49 -27.94 17.17
N ILE A 510 -8.59 -27.25 16.82
CA ILE A 510 -8.67 -25.79 16.83
C ILE A 510 -8.51 -25.26 18.26
N LEU A 511 -9.16 -25.87 19.25
CA LEU A 511 -9.02 -25.49 20.65
C LEU A 511 -7.62 -25.75 21.20
N GLN A 512 -7.00 -26.89 20.87
CA GLN A 512 -5.60 -27.16 21.21
C GLN A 512 -4.65 -26.10 20.63
N THR A 513 -4.91 -25.68 19.39
CA THR A 513 -4.15 -24.60 18.76
C THR A 513 -4.36 -23.29 19.51
N LEU A 514 -5.61 -22.96 19.84
CA LEU A 514 -5.94 -21.78 20.64
C LEU A 514 -5.24 -21.79 21.99
N GLU A 515 -5.25 -22.90 22.73
CA GLU A 515 -4.56 -23.04 24.02
C GLU A 515 -3.05 -22.83 23.89
N ALA A 516 -2.43 -23.40 22.85
CA ALA A 516 -1.00 -23.26 22.61
C ALA A 516 -0.58 -21.85 22.18
N THR A 517 -1.49 -21.06 21.60
CA THR A 517 -1.16 -19.76 20.99
C THR A 517 -1.87 -18.58 21.63
N ARG A 518 -2.68 -18.80 22.68
CA ARG A 518 -3.54 -17.76 23.27
C ARG A 518 -2.70 -16.57 23.75
N PRO A 519 -2.92 -15.35 23.21
CA PRO A 519 -2.18 -14.18 23.65
C PRO A 519 -2.64 -13.75 25.04
N ALA A 520 -1.73 -13.17 25.82
CA ALA A 520 -1.99 -12.71 27.18
C ALA A 520 -3.15 -11.68 27.27
N GLU A 521 -3.40 -10.96 26.19
CA GLU A 521 -4.51 -10.01 26.05
C GLU A 521 -5.90 -10.68 26.16
N LEU A 522 -6.02 -11.96 25.78
CA LEU A 522 -7.27 -12.72 25.83
C LEU A 522 -7.45 -13.52 27.13
N LEU A 523 -6.44 -13.55 28.02
CA LEU A 523 -6.49 -14.22 29.32
C LEU A 523 -7.05 -13.34 30.46
N ARG A 524 -7.27 -12.05 30.18
CA ARG A 524 -7.98 -11.10 31.04
C ARG A 524 -9.43 -10.98 30.57
#